data_AF-A0A4P8WL71-F1
#
_entry.id   AF-A0A4P8WL71-F1
#
_cell.length_a   1.000
_cell.length_b   1.000
_cell.length_c   1.000
_cell.angle_alpha   90.00
_cell.angle_beta   90.00
_cell.angle_gamma   90.00
#
_symmetry.space_group_name_H-M   'P 1'
#
loop_
_entity.id
_entity.type
_entity.pdbx_description
1 polymer ?
#
loop_
_entity_poly.entity_id
_entity_poly.type
_entity_poly.pdbx_seq_one_letter_code
_entity_poly.pdbx_strand_id
1 'polypeptide(L)'
;MRIRTDGDYAYRRDAIERAADFYDCNKTKAVVSACDDVPKFVQASRQVLERDDLSLEQRREIAETLSTRAVDFEIDTEVITKTE
;
A
#
# COMPACT_ATOMS: atom_id res chain seq x y z
N MET A 1 -7.08 -18.23 -14.20
CA MET A 1 -5.67 -18.04 -13.76
C MET A 1 -5.35 -19.05 -12.66
N ARG A 2 -4.14 -19.65 -12.64
CA ARG A 2 -3.68 -20.53 -11.55
C ARG A 2 -2.39 -19.98 -10.96
N ILE A 3 -2.34 -19.81 -9.63
CA ILE A 3 -1.13 -19.39 -8.92
C ILE A 3 -0.36 -20.65 -8.51
N ARG A 4 0.90 -20.77 -8.95
CA ARG A 4 1.81 -21.83 -8.49
C ARG A 4 2.30 -21.53 -7.09
N THR A 5 2.25 -22.53 -6.22
CA THR A 5 2.64 -22.44 -4.80
C THR A 5 3.60 -23.56 -4.39
N ASP A 6 4.22 -24.21 -5.36
CA ASP A 6 5.18 -25.29 -5.22
C ASP A 6 6.62 -24.80 -5.40
N GLY A 7 7.59 -25.52 -4.84
CA GLY A 7 9.02 -25.21 -4.93
C GLY A 7 9.35 -23.80 -4.42
N ASP A 8 10.09 -23.03 -5.22
CA ASP A 8 10.48 -21.64 -4.92
C ASP A 8 9.29 -20.70 -4.74
N TYR A 9 8.09 -21.12 -5.15
CA TYR A 9 6.85 -20.34 -4.99
C TYR A 9 6.05 -20.68 -3.74
N ALA A 10 6.59 -21.52 -2.83
CA ALA A 10 5.93 -21.91 -1.60
C ALA A 10 5.45 -20.71 -0.75
N TYR A 11 6.24 -19.62 -0.72
CA TYR A 11 5.90 -18.38 0.00
C TYR A 11 4.56 -17.76 -0.44
N ARG A 12 4.10 -18.03 -1.67
CA ARG A 12 2.81 -17.52 -2.16
C ARG A 12 1.64 -18.15 -1.43
N ARG A 13 1.75 -19.42 -1.04
CA ARG A 13 0.71 -20.08 -0.22
C ARG A 13 0.57 -19.34 1.10
N ASP A 14 1.68 -19.08 1.78
CA ASP A 14 1.69 -18.42 3.08
C ASP A 14 1.18 -16.97 2.97
N ALA A 15 1.47 -16.27 1.88
CA ALA A 15 0.90 -14.95 1.59
C ALA A 15 -0.63 -15.00 1.38
N ILE A 16 -1.12 -15.98 0.63
CA ILE A 16 -2.56 -16.18 0.39
C ILE A 16 -3.28 -16.60 1.68
N GLU A 17 -2.65 -17.42 2.52
CA GLU A 17 -3.20 -17.84 3.81
C GLU A 17 -3.33 -16.67 4.76
N ARG A 18 -2.32 -15.80 4.88
CA ARG A 18 -2.44 -14.56 5.68
C ARG A 18 -3.58 -13.66 5.21
N ALA A 19 -3.78 -13.53 3.89
CA ALA A 19 -4.90 -12.77 3.36
C ALA A 19 -6.24 -13.46 3.69
N ALA A 20 -6.31 -14.78 3.57
CA ALA A 20 -7.51 -15.55 3.89
C ALA A 20 -7.90 -15.43 5.36
N ASP A 21 -6.92 -15.49 6.26
CA ASP A 21 -7.12 -15.33 7.70
C ASP A 21 -7.57 -13.89 8.03
N PHE A 22 -6.94 -12.88 7.41
CA PHE A 22 -7.31 -11.47 7.61
C PHE A 22 -8.76 -11.17 7.17
N TYR A 23 -9.15 -11.67 6.00
CA TYR A 23 -10.50 -11.46 5.45
C TYR A 23 -11.53 -12.47 5.97
N ASP A 24 -11.13 -13.42 6.82
CA ASP A 24 -11.93 -14.55 7.31
C ASP A 24 -12.76 -15.22 6.20
N CYS A 25 -12.07 -15.63 5.14
CA CYS A 25 -12.73 -16.23 3.98
C CYS A 25 -11.85 -17.22 3.23
N ASN A 26 -12.42 -17.90 2.23
CA ASN A 26 -11.63 -18.82 1.43
C ASN A 26 -10.54 -18.11 0.63
N LYS A 27 -9.48 -18.85 0.29
CA LYS A 27 -8.29 -18.36 -0.42
C LYS A 27 -8.59 -17.62 -1.73
N THR A 28 -9.61 -18.04 -2.48
CA THR A 28 -9.95 -17.38 -3.75
C THR A 28 -10.56 -16.01 -3.51
N LYS A 29 -11.53 -15.93 -2.59
CA LYS A 29 -12.17 -14.67 -2.21
C LYS A 29 -11.15 -13.71 -1.60
N ALA A 30 -10.25 -14.20 -0.75
CA ALA A 30 -9.20 -13.39 -0.15
C ALA A 30 -8.27 -12.74 -1.17
N VAL A 31 -7.85 -13.49 -2.20
CA VAL A 31 -7.01 -12.95 -3.28
C VAL A 31 -7.76 -11.87 -4.06
N VAL A 32 -9.03 -12.10 -4.41
CA VAL A 32 -9.84 -11.10 -5.13
C VAL A 32 -10.02 -9.84 -4.28
N SER A 33 -10.41 -9.98 -3.01
CA SER A 33 -10.56 -8.85 -2.09
C SER A 33 -9.26 -8.05 -1.95
N ALA A 34 -8.13 -8.72 -1.74
CA ALA A 34 -6.84 -8.04 -1.65
C ALA A 34 -6.50 -7.26 -2.93
N CYS A 35 -6.76 -7.84 -4.11
CA CYS A 35 -6.54 -7.16 -5.39
C CYS A 35 -7.48 -5.96 -5.61
N ASP A 36 -8.72 -6.04 -5.12
CA ASP A 36 -9.69 -4.95 -5.22
C ASP A 36 -9.40 -3.81 -4.23
N ASP A 37 -8.86 -4.14 -3.05
CA ASP A 37 -8.71 -3.18 -1.96
C ASP A 37 -7.37 -2.44 -1.99
N VAL A 38 -6.27 -3.07 -2.43
CA VAL A 38 -4.95 -2.42 -2.51
C VAL A 38 -4.99 -1.10 -3.29
N PRO A 39 -5.55 -1.02 -4.52
CA PRO A 39 -5.63 0.26 -5.24
C PRO A 39 -6.42 1.34 -4.49
N LYS A 40 -7.50 0.95 -3.79
CA LYS A 40 -8.32 1.88 -3.00
C LYS A 40 -7.55 2.40 -1.79
N PHE A 41 -6.79 1.53 -1.10
CA PHE A 41 -5.94 1.95 0.01
C PHE A 41 -4.84 2.88 -0.45
N VAL A 42 -4.16 2.61 -1.57
CA VAL A 42 -3.15 3.53 -2.11
C VAL A 42 -3.74 4.90 -2.44
N GLN A 43 -4.94 4.93 -3.03
CA GLN A 43 -5.64 6.18 -3.30
C GLN A 43 -6.02 6.93 -2.01
N ALA A 44 -6.54 6.23 -1.00
CA ALA A 44 -6.89 6.83 0.29
C ALA A 44 -5.65 7.36 1.03
N SER A 45 -4.55 6.60 1.04
CA SER A 45 -3.25 7.01 1.57
C SER A 45 -2.77 8.31 0.91
N ARG A 46 -2.87 8.40 -0.41
CA ARG A 46 -2.54 9.61 -1.15
C ARG A 46 -3.40 10.80 -0.73
N GLN A 47 -4.71 10.62 -0.61
CA GLN A 47 -5.62 11.67 -0.15
C GLN A 47 -5.27 12.16 1.26
N VAL A 48 -4.87 11.24 2.16
CA VAL A 48 -4.41 11.61 3.50
C VAL A 48 -3.13 12.45 3.43
N LEU A 49 -2.15 12.04 2.63
CA LEU A 49 -0.87 12.75 2.48
C LEU A 49 -1.02 14.13 1.79
N GLU A 50 -2.06 14.32 0.98
CA GLU A 50 -2.36 15.59 0.32
C GLU A 50 -3.07 16.61 1.24
N ARG A 51 -3.50 16.21 2.45
CA ARG A 51 -4.21 17.10 3.37
C ARG A 51 -3.39 18.30 3.82
N ASP A 52 -3.96 19.49 3.67
CA ASP A 52 -3.32 20.78 4.01
C ASP A 52 -3.06 20.99 5.51
N ASP A 53 -3.72 20.22 6.39
CA ASP A 53 -3.55 20.32 7.84
C ASP A 53 -2.39 19.49 8.42
N LEU A 54 -1.71 18.71 7.58
CA LEU A 54 -0.51 17.96 7.97
C LEU A 54 0.75 18.80 7.77
N SER A 55 1.60 18.86 8.80
CA SER A 55 2.95 19.37 8.65
C SER A 55 3.77 18.50 7.69
N LEU A 56 4.83 19.06 7.12
CA LEU A 56 5.74 18.31 6.25
C LEU A 56 6.37 17.10 6.95
N GLU A 57 6.70 17.24 8.24
CA GLU A 57 7.24 16.15 9.06
C GLU A 57 6.21 15.03 9.23
N GLN A 58 4.96 15.37 9.55
CA GLN A 58 3.86 14.40 9.65
C GLN A 58 3.60 13.69 8.32
N ARG A 59 3.63 14.42 7.19
CA ARG A 59 3.48 13.80 5.87
C ARG A 59 4.59 12.78 5.59
N ARG A 60 5.84 13.09 5.95
CA ARG A 60 6.97 12.17 5.79
C ARG A 60 6.85 10.94 6.68
N GLU A 61 6.49 11.11 7.95
CA GLU A 61 6.26 10.00 8.89
C GLU A 61 5.16 9.06 8.39
N ILE A 62 4.02 9.63 7.97
CA ILE A 62 2.90 8.86 7.44
C ILE A 62 3.31 8.15 6.14
N ALA A 63 4.05 8.82 5.25
CA ALA A 63 4.51 8.22 4.00
C ALA A 63 5.44 7.02 4.25
N GLU A 64 6.44 7.17 5.12
CA GLU A 64 7.34 6.07 5.50
C GLU A 64 6.57 4.89 6.12
N THR A 65 5.59 5.18 6.98
CA THR A 65 4.76 4.15 7.63
C THR A 65 3.88 3.38 6.64
N LEU A 66 3.36 4.07 5.62
CA LEU A 66 2.48 3.49 4.59
C LEU A 66 3.25 2.83 3.45
N SER A 67 4.54 3.14 3.29
CA SER A 67 5.41 2.47 2.33
C SER A 67 5.51 0.98 2.67
N THR A 68 5.38 0.16 1.64
CA THR A 68 5.53 -1.30 1.70
C THR A 68 6.52 -1.72 0.63
N ARG A 69 6.87 -3.02 0.61
CA ARG A 69 7.72 -3.56 -0.46
C ARG A 69 7.17 -3.32 -1.88
N ALA A 70 5.86 -3.15 -2.04
CA ALA A 70 5.21 -3.02 -3.36
C ALA A 70 4.79 -1.59 -3.71
N VAL A 71 4.72 -0.68 -2.73
CA VAL A 71 4.24 0.69 -2.90
C VAL A 71 5.13 1.59 -2.07
N ASP A 72 5.66 2.64 -2.69
CA ASP A 72 6.46 3.64 -2.01
C ASP A 72 5.81 5.02 -2.13
N PHE A 73 5.78 5.77 -1.03
CA PHE A 73 5.25 7.13 -0.98
C PHE A 73 6.39 8.12 -0.75
N GLU A 74 6.64 8.98 -1.73
CA GLU A 74 7.62 10.06 -1.63
C GLU A 74 6.92 11.42 -1.51
N ILE A 75 7.46 12.30 -0.66
CA ILE A 75 6.95 13.66 -0.47
C ILE A 75 7.90 14.64 -1.15
N ASP A 76 7.48 15.19 -2.28
CA ASP A 76 8.19 16.26 -2.98
C ASP A 76 7.76 17.64 -2.45
N THR A 77 8.71 18.56 -2.36
CA THR A 77 8.48 19.92 -1.86
C THR A 77 9.11 20.94 -2.80
N GLU A 78 8.29 21.85 -3.33
CA GLU A 78 8.75 22.92 -4.21
C GLU A 78 9.22 24.15 -3.42
N VAL A 79 10.41 24.69 -3.75
CA VAL A 79 10.93 25.94 -3.20
C VAL A 79 10.85 27.03 -4.27
N ILE A 80 10.07 28.08 -4.01
CA ILE A 80 9.87 29.20 -4.95
C ILE A 80 10.60 30.45 -4.43
N THR A 81 11.47 31.03 -5.27
CA THR A 81 12.17 32.28 -4.98
C THR A 81 11.63 33.41 -5.87
N LYS A 82 11.37 34.59 -5.30
CA LYS A 82 11.05 35.82 -6.05
C LYS A 82 12.13 36.87 -5.75
N THR A 83 12.63 37.52 -6.79
CA THR A 83 13.54 38.68 -6.72
C THR A 83 12.82 39.92 -7.25
N GLU A 84 13.06 41.07 -6.62
CA GLU A 84 12.51 42.38 -6.98
C GLU A 84 13.02 42.92 -8.32
#